data_AF-A0A2S9FI24-F1
#
_entry.id   AF-A0A2S9FI24-F1
#
_cell.length_a   1.000
_cell.length_b   1.000
_cell.length_c   1.000
_cell.angle_alpha   90.00
_cell.angle_beta   90.00
_cell.angle_gamma   90.00
#
_symmetry.space_group_name_H-M   'P 1'
#
loop_
_entity.id
_entity.type
_entity.pdbx_description
1 polymer ?
#
loop_
_entity_poly.entity_id
_entity_poly.type
_entity_poly.pdbx_seq_one_letter_code
_entity_poly.pdbx_strand_id
1 'polypeptide(L)'
;DIAPGVEFFRKLKEAGNFLPVDPTPATIESGQTPVVIDWNYTNASETKKLPSWQVVVPPQGAVAGYYYQAISKDAPHPAAARLWQEFLYSDEGQNLFAQGGVRPVRADNMLVDGTIDEAVAASLPVVDGPVTVPTPAQTEAASKYLAENWAAAVG
;
A
#
# COMPACT_ATOMS: atom_id res chain seq x y z
N ASP A 1 10.80 7.55 14.49
CA ASP A 1 12.00 8.08 13.81
C ASP A 1 12.21 7.26 12.54
N ILE A 2 12.37 7.92 11.39
CA ILE A 2 12.57 7.26 10.08
C ILE A 2 14.01 7.43 9.55
N ALA A 3 14.89 8.11 10.28
CA ALA A 3 16.28 8.33 9.89
C ALA A 3 17.02 7.04 9.48
N PRO A 4 16.85 5.89 10.17
CA PRO A 4 17.50 4.65 9.76
C PRO A 4 17.06 4.16 8.37
N GLY A 5 15.82 4.42 7.96
CA GLY A 5 15.31 4.06 6.63
C GLY A 5 15.93 4.93 5.53
N VAL A 6 16.06 6.24 5.77
CA VAL A 6 16.75 7.15 4.84
C VAL A 6 18.22 6.76 4.68
N GLU A 7 18.89 6.41 5.79
CA GLU A 7 20.27 5.94 5.79
C GLU A 7 20.45 4.62 5.03
N PHE A 8 19.47 3.71 5.12
CA PHE A 8 19.47 2.49 4.32
C PHE A 8 19.47 2.79 2.82
N PHE A 9 18.61 3.68 2.34
CA PHE A 9 18.56 4.05 0.92
C PHE A 9 19.80 4.82 0.46
N ARG A 10 20.39 5.65 1.31
CA ARG A 10 21.69 6.28 1.05
C ARG A 10 22.77 5.22 0.78
N LYS A 11 22.89 4.22 1.65
CA LYS A 11 23.85 3.10 1.47
C LYS A 11 23.53 2.26 0.23
N LEU A 12 22.25 2.06 -0.08
CA LEU A 12 21.83 1.33 -1.28
C LEU A 12 22.27 2.07 -2.56
N LYS A 13 22.18 3.40 -2.56
CA LYS A 13 22.70 4.24 -3.64
C LYS A 13 24.22 4.18 -3.74
N GLU A 14 24.94 4.29 -2.62
CA GLU A 14 26.41 4.18 -2.60
C GLU A 14 26.89 2.83 -3.14
N ALA A 15 26.13 1.75 -2.88
CA ALA A 15 26.41 0.42 -3.42
C ALA A 15 26.07 0.26 -4.92
N GLY A 16 25.45 1.26 -5.56
CA GLY A 16 25.04 1.23 -6.96
C GLY A 16 23.76 0.42 -7.24
N ASN A 17 23.02 0.03 -6.20
CA ASN A 17 21.84 -0.83 -6.31
C ASN A 17 20.51 -0.08 -6.18
N PHE A 18 20.54 1.24 -5.98
CA PHE A 18 19.33 2.05 -5.92
C PHE A 18 18.87 2.44 -7.33
N LEU A 19 17.65 2.02 -7.68
CA LEU A 19 16.97 2.40 -8.92
C LEU A 19 15.98 3.54 -8.61
N PRO A 20 16.25 4.79 -9.04
CA PRO A 20 15.39 5.94 -8.74
C PRO A 20 14.23 6.07 -9.74
N VAL A 21 13.60 4.95 -10.09
CA VAL A 21 12.46 4.92 -11.02
C VAL A 21 11.29 4.23 -10.34
N ASP A 22 10.09 4.77 -10.56
CA ASP A 22 8.87 4.11 -10.08
C ASP A 22 8.68 2.80 -10.86
N PRO A 23 8.49 1.66 -10.17
CA PRO A 23 8.26 0.39 -10.82
C PRO A 23 6.91 0.39 -11.52
N THR A 24 6.86 -0.24 -12.69
CA THR A 24 5.64 -0.48 -13.44
C THR A 24 5.51 -1.98 -13.74
N PRO A 25 4.32 -2.48 -14.09
CA PRO A 25 4.19 -3.86 -14.55
C PRO A 25 5.19 -4.22 -15.66
N ALA A 26 5.39 -3.32 -16.63
CA ALA A 26 6.32 -3.52 -17.73
C ALA A 26 7.79 -3.62 -17.29
N THR A 27 8.23 -2.81 -16.31
CA THR A 27 9.62 -2.85 -15.81
C THR A 27 9.87 -4.06 -14.91
N ILE A 28 8.83 -4.52 -14.19
CA ILE A 28 8.89 -5.76 -13.40
C ILE A 28 8.98 -6.96 -14.35
N GLU A 29 8.07 -7.06 -15.32
CA GLU A 29 8.00 -8.17 -16.28
C GLU A 29 9.27 -8.28 -17.14
N SER A 30 9.88 -7.15 -17.51
CA SER A 30 11.14 -7.13 -18.26
C SER A 30 12.39 -7.37 -17.39
N GLY A 31 12.25 -7.39 -16.06
CA GLY A 31 13.37 -7.56 -15.11
C GLY A 31 14.18 -6.29 -14.85
N GLN A 32 13.77 -5.13 -15.36
CA GLN A 32 14.43 -3.85 -15.11
C GLN A 32 14.31 -3.41 -13.64
N THR A 33 13.21 -3.75 -12.96
CA THR A 33 13.00 -3.51 -11.52
C THR A 33 12.84 -4.85 -10.78
N PRO A 34 13.94 -5.57 -10.50
CA PRO A 34 13.89 -6.96 -10.02
C PRO A 34 13.53 -7.10 -8.55
N VAL A 35 13.63 -6.01 -7.77
CA VAL A 35 13.22 -5.95 -6.36
C VAL A 35 12.43 -4.67 -6.16
N VAL A 36 11.22 -4.78 -5.64
CA VAL A 36 10.29 -3.66 -5.44
C VAL A 36 9.81 -3.63 -4.00
N ILE A 37 9.91 -2.45 -3.37
CA ILE A 37 9.31 -2.16 -2.07
C ILE A 37 8.03 -1.39 -2.33
N ASP A 38 6.88 -2.06 -2.23
CA ASP A 38 5.56 -1.48 -2.47
C ASP A 38 4.49 -2.28 -1.69
N TRP A 39 3.23 -1.89 -1.81
CA TRP A 39 2.11 -2.62 -1.23
C TRP A 39 2.12 -4.10 -1.61
N ASN A 40 1.70 -4.94 -0.67
CA ASN A 40 1.62 -6.38 -0.91
C ASN A 40 0.63 -6.73 -2.04
N TYR A 41 -0.50 -6.04 -2.14
CA TYR A 41 -1.52 -6.31 -3.16
C TYR A 41 -1.07 -5.91 -4.57
N THR A 42 -0.28 -4.83 -4.72
CA THR A 42 0.28 -4.44 -6.02
C THR A 42 1.29 -5.49 -6.48
N ASN A 43 2.19 -5.91 -5.60
CA ASN A 43 3.13 -7.01 -5.86
C ASN A 43 2.44 -8.36 -6.15
N ALA A 44 1.39 -8.69 -5.40
CA ALA A 44 0.64 -9.94 -5.58
C ALA A 44 -0.05 -9.98 -6.95
N SER A 45 -0.48 -8.84 -7.49
CA SER A 45 -1.09 -8.77 -8.81
C SER A 45 -0.13 -9.19 -9.93
N GLU A 46 1.18 -8.93 -9.78
CA GLU A 46 2.20 -9.29 -10.77
C GLU A 46 2.55 -10.78 -10.74
N THR A 47 2.38 -11.46 -9.60
CA THR A 47 2.64 -12.91 -9.47
C THR A 47 1.80 -13.74 -10.44
N LYS A 48 0.60 -13.25 -10.83
CA LYS A 48 -0.27 -13.91 -11.82
C LYS A 48 0.30 -13.87 -13.23
N LYS A 49 1.06 -12.83 -13.57
CA LYS A 49 1.65 -12.63 -14.91
C LYS A 49 3.09 -13.14 -15.00
N LEU A 50 3.82 -13.03 -13.89
CA LEU A 50 5.20 -13.45 -13.76
C LEU A 50 5.31 -14.45 -12.60
N PRO A 51 5.16 -15.77 -12.85
CA PRO A 51 5.18 -16.79 -11.79
C PRO A 51 6.49 -16.87 -11.00
N SER A 52 7.59 -16.30 -11.53
CA SER A 52 8.86 -16.17 -10.81
C SER A 52 8.90 -15.00 -9.83
N TRP A 53 7.93 -14.08 -9.88
CA TRP A 53 7.81 -12.99 -8.93
C TRP A 53 7.34 -13.52 -7.58
N GLN A 54 8.09 -13.21 -6.53
CA GLN A 54 7.78 -13.65 -5.18
C GLN A 54 7.47 -12.45 -4.30
N VAL A 55 6.38 -12.55 -3.54
CA VAL A 55 5.97 -11.51 -2.58
C VAL A 55 6.35 -11.95 -1.19
N VAL A 56 7.05 -11.07 -0.47
CA VAL A 56 7.43 -11.29 0.93
C VAL A 56 6.99 -10.08 1.75
N VAL A 57 6.21 -10.33 2.80
CA VAL A 57 5.97 -9.35 3.86
C VAL A 57 6.88 -9.72 5.03
N PRO A 58 7.82 -8.85 5.45
CA PRO A 58 8.70 -9.15 6.57
C PRO A 58 7.89 -9.45 7.84
N PRO A 59 8.19 -10.55 8.56
CA PRO A 59 7.42 -10.96 9.74
C PRO A 59 7.55 -9.98 10.93
N GLN A 60 8.51 -9.08 10.87
CA GLN A 60 8.71 -7.99 11.80
C GLN A 60 8.86 -6.68 11.03
N GLY A 61 8.17 -5.65 11.49
CA GLY A 61 8.26 -4.31 10.89
C GLY A 61 7.36 -4.09 9.68
N ALA A 62 6.31 -4.91 9.50
CA ALA A 62 5.26 -4.61 8.54
C ALA A 62 4.61 -3.26 8.89
N VAL A 63 4.61 -2.34 7.93
CA VAL A 63 3.94 -1.05 8.04
C VAL A 63 2.69 -1.11 7.18
N ALA A 64 1.54 -0.80 7.78
CA ALA A 64 0.29 -0.58 7.04
C ALA A 64 -0.07 0.89 7.04
N GLY A 65 -0.86 1.26 6.05
CA GLY A 65 -1.42 2.60 5.90
C GLY A 65 -2.73 2.54 5.14
N TYR A 66 -3.38 3.69 5.06
CA TYR A 66 -4.66 3.84 4.39
C TYR A 66 -4.52 4.83 3.23
N TYR A 67 -5.27 4.56 2.16
CA TYR A 67 -5.61 5.59 1.20
C TYR A 67 -6.80 6.38 1.74
N TYR A 68 -6.58 7.65 2.05
CA TYR A 68 -7.61 8.53 2.58
C TYR A 68 -8.39 9.17 1.44
N GLN A 69 -9.71 8.99 1.46
CA GLN A 69 -10.60 9.68 0.54
C GLN A 69 -11.07 10.99 1.14
N ALA A 70 -11.11 12.04 0.33
CA ALA A 70 -11.64 13.34 0.70
C ALA A 70 -12.53 13.86 -0.43
N ILE A 71 -13.57 14.61 -0.07
CA ILE A 71 -14.40 15.33 -1.02
C ILE A 71 -13.89 16.76 -1.09
N SER A 72 -13.57 17.23 -2.30
CA SER A 72 -13.19 18.62 -2.51
C SER A 72 -14.30 19.55 -2.00
N LYS A 73 -13.91 20.59 -1.25
CA LYS A 73 -14.83 21.63 -0.80
C LYS A 73 -15.53 22.33 -1.97
N ASP A 74 -14.84 22.40 -3.11
CA ASP A 74 -15.28 23.05 -4.34
C ASP A 74 -15.74 22.04 -5.40
N ALA A 75 -16.08 20.81 -5.00
CA ALA A 75 -16.54 19.79 -5.95
C ALA A 75 -17.77 20.30 -6.73
N PRO A 76 -17.79 20.20 -8.08
CA PRO A 76 -18.94 20.62 -8.88
C PRO A 76 -20.19 19.76 -8.63
N HIS A 77 -19.99 18.53 -8.13
CA HIS A 77 -21.05 17.57 -7.80
C HIS A 77 -20.84 16.98 -6.39
N PRO A 78 -21.00 17.78 -5.32
CA PRO A 78 -20.65 17.35 -3.97
C PRO A 78 -21.57 16.23 -3.45
N ALA A 79 -22.84 16.23 -3.85
CA ALA A 79 -23.78 15.16 -3.50
C ALA A 79 -23.41 13.83 -4.17
N ALA A 80 -23.02 13.86 -5.45
CA ALA A 80 -22.56 12.66 -6.15
C ALA A 80 -21.26 12.12 -5.55
N ALA A 81 -20.32 12.99 -5.19
CA ALA A 81 -19.09 12.59 -4.52
C ALA A 81 -19.36 11.93 -3.15
N ARG A 82 -20.32 12.45 -2.37
CA ARG A 82 -20.75 11.83 -1.11
C ARG A 82 -21.40 10.47 -1.35
N LEU A 83 -22.32 10.39 -2.29
CA LEU A 83 -22.98 9.12 -2.65
C LEU A 83 -21.95 8.06 -3.08
N TRP A 84 -20.93 8.46 -3.84
CA TRP A 84 -19.85 7.57 -4.24
C TRP A 84 -19.03 7.08 -3.05
N GLN A 85 -18.69 7.96 -2.09
CA GLN A 85 -18.02 7.53 -0.86
C GLN A 85 -18.88 6.56 -0.04
N GLU A 86 -20.18 6.84 0.11
CA GLU A 86 -21.11 5.91 0.78
C GLU A 86 -21.12 4.54 0.09
N PHE A 87 -21.17 4.50 -1.25
CA PHE A 87 -21.08 3.26 -1.99
C PHE A 87 -19.76 2.51 -1.74
N LEU A 88 -18.62 3.19 -1.81
CA LEU A 88 -17.31 2.58 -1.58
C LEU A 88 -17.17 1.98 -0.18
N TYR A 89 -17.85 2.55 0.82
CA TYR A 89 -17.90 2.02 2.18
C TYR A 89 -19.08 1.07 2.44
N SER A 90 -19.96 0.82 1.48
CA SER A 90 -20.98 -0.23 1.57
C SER A 90 -20.37 -1.63 1.52
N ASP A 91 -21.14 -2.66 1.84
CA ASP A 91 -20.66 -4.05 1.76
C ASP A 91 -20.26 -4.42 0.32
N GLU A 92 -21.00 -3.92 -0.67
CA GLU A 92 -20.67 -4.12 -2.09
C GLU A 92 -19.34 -3.45 -2.45
N GLY A 93 -19.17 -2.17 -2.12
CA GLY A 93 -17.94 -1.43 -2.41
C GLY A 93 -16.71 -2.04 -1.72
N GLN A 94 -16.86 -2.50 -0.47
CA GLN A 94 -15.78 -3.16 0.26
C GLN A 94 -15.44 -4.53 -0.34
N ASN A 95 -16.42 -5.31 -0.79
CA ASN A 95 -16.15 -6.56 -1.51
C ASN A 95 -15.46 -6.33 -2.86
N LEU A 96 -15.80 -5.26 -3.57
CA LEU A 96 -15.08 -4.87 -4.79
C LEU A 96 -13.61 -4.52 -4.50
N PHE A 97 -13.31 -3.82 -3.40
CA PHE A 97 -11.92 -3.61 -2.98
C PHE A 97 -11.21 -4.92 -2.63
N ALA A 98 -11.91 -5.82 -1.95
CA ALA A 98 -11.38 -7.12 -1.58
C ALA A 98 -11.00 -7.96 -2.82
N GLN A 99 -11.81 -7.91 -3.87
CA GLN A 99 -11.51 -8.57 -5.16
C GLN A 99 -10.24 -8.03 -5.82
N GLY A 100 -9.88 -6.76 -5.53
CA GLY A 100 -8.61 -6.16 -5.92
C GLY A 100 -7.40 -6.62 -5.10
N GLY A 101 -7.59 -7.51 -4.11
CA GLY A 101 -6.53 -8.06 -3.25
C GLY A 101 -6.20 -7.20 -2.02
N VAL A 102 -6.98 -6.15 -1.77
CA VAL A 102 -6.79 -5.26 -0.61
C VAL A 102 -7.65 -5.75 0.54
N ARG A 103 -7.14 -5.77 1.78
CA ARG A 103 -7.99 -5.97 2.97
C ARG A 103 -8.87 -4.73 3.17
N PRO A 104 -10.20 -4.81 3.03
CA PRO A 104 -11.06 -3.64 3.18
C PRO A 104 -11.03 -3.10 4.62
N VAL A 105 -11.26 -1.79 4.80
CA VAL A 105 -11.24 -1.17 6.13
C VAL A 105 -12.36 -1.69 7.05
N ARG A 106 -13.48 -2.14 6.46
CA ARG A 106 -14.61 -2.74 7.19
C ARG A 106 -14.50 -4.26 7.35
N ALA A 107 -13.40 -4.89 6.91
CA ALA A 107 -13.28 -6.36 6.85
C ALA A 107 -13.65 -7.07 8.15
N ASP A 108 -13.20 -6.56 9.30
CA ASP A 108 -13.48 -7.18 10.60
C ASP A 108 -14.97 -7.19 10.93
N ASN A 109 -15.65 -6.07 10.69
CA ASN A 109 -17.10 -5.97 10.89
C ASN A 109 -17.85 -6.86 9.88
N MET A 110 -17.45 -6.84 8.61
CA MET A 110 -18.08 -7.65 7.56
C MET A 110 -17.88 -9.16 7.78
N LEU A 111 -16.76 -9.58 8.40
CA LEU A 111 -16.53 -10.96 8.81
C LEU A 111 -17.50 -11.38 9.93
N VAL A 112 -17.72 -10.51 10.92
CA VAL A 112 -18.69 -10.75 12.00
C VAL A 112 -20.12 -10.77 11.47
N ASP A 113 -20.44 -9.85 10.56
CA ASP A 113 -21.78 -9.67 9.99
C ASP A 113 -22.09 -10.68 8.86
N GLY A 114 -21.09 -11.44 8.39
CA GLY A 114 -21.24 -12.41 7.31
C GLY A 114 -21.46 -11.77 5.93
N THR A 115 -21.02 -10.53 5.72
CA THR A 115 -21.23 -9.75 4.49
C THR A 115 -20.00 -9.66 3.60
N ILE A 116 -18.84 -10.13 4.07
CA ILE A 116 -17.65 -10.30 3.22
C ILE A 116 -17.78 -11.56 2.37
N ASP A 117 -17.41 -11.47 1.11
CA ASP A 117 -17.32 -12.62 0.22
C ASP A 117 -16.21 -13.56 0.72
N GLU A 118 -16.59 -14.77 1.13
CA GLU A 118 -15.68 -15.77 1.71
C GLU A 118 -14.57 -16.19 0.74
N ALA A 119 -14.88 -16.33 -0.55
CA ALA A 119 -13.90 -16.72 -1.57
C ALA A 119 -12.84 -15.63 -1.74
N VAL A 120 -13.27 -14.38 -1.68
CA VAL A 120 -12.36 -13.23 -1.75
C VAL A 120 -11.54 -13.12 -0.47
N ALA A 121 -12.15 -13.25 0.71
CA ALA A 121 -11.46 -13.22 2.00
C ALA A 121 -10.35 -14.28 2.08
N ALA A 122 -10.61 -15.49 1.57
CA ALA A 122 -9.63 -16.57 1.49
C ALA A 122 -8.47 -16.29 0.50
N SER A 123 -8.66 -15.38 -0.45
CA SER A 123 -7.65 -15.01 -1.46
C SER A 123 -6.78 -13.82 -1.05
N LEU A 124 -7.16 -13.09 0.01
CA LEU A 124 -6.41 -11.93 0.47
C LEU A 124 -5.03 -12.36 1.00
N PRO A 125 -3.96 -11.57 0.73
CA PRO A 125 -2.65 -11.86 1.28
C PRO A 125 -2.68 -11.93 2.82
N VAL A 126 -2.14 -13.02 3.36
CA VAL A 126 -1.98 -13.18 4.81
C VAL A 126 -0.90 -12.21 5.28
N VAL A 127 -1.20 -11.46 6.34
CA VAL A 127 -0.23 -10.62 7.03
C VAL A 127 0.07 -11.27 8.37
N ASP A 128 1.24 -11.88 8.47
CA ASP A 128 1.70 -12.52 9.70
C ASP A 128 2.40 -11.51 10.61
N GLY A 129 2.11 -11.59 11.91
CA GLY A 129 2.78 -10.79 12.93
C GLY A 129 2.20 -9.39 13.16
N PRO A 130 2.85 -8.58 14.01
CA PRO A 130 2.36 -7.26 14.36
C PRO A 130 2.48 -6.29 13.18
N VAL A 131 1.39 -5.58 12.90
CA VAL A 131 1.34 -4.52 11.90
C VAL A 131 1.43 -3.17 12.59
N THR A 132 2.35 -2.33 12.13
CA THR A 132 2.44 -0.94 12.59
C THR A 132 1.61 -0.05 11.68
N VAL A 133 0.62 0.63 12.26
CA VAL A 133 -0.10 1.72 11.59
C VAL A 133 0.38 3.04 12.19
N PRO A 134 1.12 3.88 11.46
CA PRO A 134 1.58 5.15 11.98
C PRO A 134 0.42 6.07 12.36
N THR A 135 0.54 6.76 13.48
CA THR A 135 -0.40 7.82 13.86
C THR A 135 -0.25 9.04 12.95
N PRO A 136 -1.26 9.92 12.85
CA PRO A 136 -1.13 11.15 12.06
C PRO A 136 0.09 11.99 12.43
N ALA A 137 0.38 12.13 13.73
CA ALA A 137 1.56 12.86 14.20
C ALA A 137 2.88 12.18 13.79
N GLN A 138 2.93 10.84 13.78
CA GLN A 138 4.09 10.10 13.29
C GLN A 138 4.27 10.29 11.78
N THR A 139 3.19 10.23 11.00
CA THR A 139 3.22 10.44 9.54
C THR A 139 3.62 11.87 9.18
N GLU A 140 3.15 12.87 9.93
CA GLU A 140 3.55 14.28 9.74
C GLU A 140 5.05 14.47 10.03
N ALA A 141 5.52 13.98 11.17
CA ALA A 141 6.94 14.05 11.53
C ALA A 141 7.83 13.30 10.53
N ALA A 142 7.40 12.12 10.06
CA ALA A 142 8.09 11.34 9.05
C ALA A 142 8.14 12.07 7.71
N SER A 143 7.02 12.62 7.24
CA SER A 143 6.94 13.38 5.99
C SER A 143 7.86 14.60 6.01
N LYS A 144 7.88 15.34 7.12
CA LYS A 144 8.78 16.49 7.30
C LYS A 144 10.24 16.06 7.22
N TYR A 145 10.63 15.04 7.97
CA TYR A 145 11.99 14.52 7.95
C TYR A 145 12.40 14.05 6.55
N LEU A 146 11.52 13.33 5.85
CA LEU A 146 11.80 12.83 4.51
C LEU A 146 12.00 13.99 3.52
N ALA A 147 11.15 15.01 3.55
CA ALA A 147 11.27 16.19 2.70
C ALA A 147 12.60 16.94 2.90
N GLU A 148 13.11 16.99 4.13
CA GLU A 148 14.36 17.67 4.48
C GLU A 148 15.61 16.86 4.11
N ASN A 149 15.53 15.52 4.11
CA ASN A 149 16.72 14.66 4.07
C ASN A 149 16.84 13.75 2.82
N TRP A 150 15.73 13.46 2.12
CA TRP A 150 15.72 12.47 1.04
C TRP A 150 16.61 12.87 -0.13
N ALA A 151 16.50 14.11 -0.61
CA ALA A 151 17.29 14.59 -1.75
C ALA A 151 18.80 14.56 -1.45
N ALA A 152 19.22 14.83 -0.21
CA ALA A 152 20.63 14.71 0.18
C ALA A 152 21.10 13.25 0.27
N ALA A 153 20.20 12.33 0.63
CA ALA A 153 20.52 10.92 0.78
C ALA A 153 20.60 10.20 -0.57
N VAL A 154 19.69 10.48 -1.50
CA VAL A 154 19.57 9.72 -2.76
C VAL A 154 19.55 10.56 -4.03
N GLY A 155 19.55 11.90 -3.95
CA GLY A 155 19.65 12.81 -5.09
C GLY A 155 21.02 12.83 -5.73
#